data_AF-A0A4U5NLK7-F1
#
_entry.id   AF-A0A4U5NLK7-F1
#
_cell.length_a   1.000
_cell.length_b   1.000
_cell.length_c   1.000
_cell.angle_alpha   90.00
_cell.angle_beta   90.00
_cell.angle_gamma   90.00
#
_symmetry.space_group_name_H-M   'P 1'
#
loop_
_entity.id
_entity.type
_entity.pdbx_description
1 polymer ?
#
loop_
_entity_poly.entity_id
_entity_poly.type
_entity_poly.pdbx_seq_one_letter_code
_entity_poly.pdbx_strand_id
1 'polypeptide(L)'
;MEKTWKQRCLPLLLLLSILSADTNHNNIIFLRQTAADGVTPEEATLLRDEVREMFYHAFNGYMEHAFPLDELKPLSCEGEDSLGGYALTLIDSLDMLALLGDREQFTSSVDWIGKNLRFDINKTVSVFETTIRVLGGLLSAHLIASDYATGMRIPSYDNQLLDLAEDLARRMLPAFDTPTGIPFGSVNLLYGVDEQESRITSTAGGGTLTLEFGMLSRLTNDPIFEQVTKNAVRGLWARRSKLNLVGAHINVFTGEWTQKDAGIGTSIDSFYEYLLKAYLLFGDEEYLFIFQEAYAAAMHYLYNDPWYVEVNMDSAAIVWPLFNSLQAFWPGLQVLAGDIDPAIRTHAAFFSVWKRYGFTPEGFNLATLTVQHGQKSYPLRPELIESTYWLYKATRDPRYLDVGRDMVVSLQYGARCPCGYCHIVDVEFHKKEDHMESFFLAETVKYLWLLFDLASGPDNLVENGPYKYIFSTEGHLLPATPQISLIHEHCSYLGAYCKGGGIEQESRKSDISIHPQENNTSVISGSWVHSSYPSDSSFLESTTTSGLMKGLCPGLTHGQKYGISYLDATRTAQEDRSMQQRENVADSHSLLVVSQQSADNSLSKNKNNDHDRNVQESSE
;
A
#
# COMPACT_ATOMS: atom_id res chain seq x y z
N MET A 1 22.13 26.44 54.80
CA MET A 1 21.02 26.56 55.76
C MET A 1 19.75 26.84 54.97
N GLU A 2 18.61 26.16 55.14
CA GLU A 2 18.34 24.79 55.64
C GLU A 2 16.83 24.51 55.48
N LYS A 3 16.41 23.23 55.41
CA LYS A 3 14.99 22.75 55.41
C LYS A 3 14.20 23.08 54.11
N THR A 4 13.27 22.25 53.60
CA THR A 4 12.88 20.83 53.81
C THR A 4 12.72 20.20 52.42
N TRP A 5 12.90 18.90 52.17
CA TRP A 5 13.29 17.73 52.99
C TRP A 5 14.02 16.71 52.07
N LYS A 6 14.40 15.53 52.58
CA LYS A 6 14.97 14.43 51.76
C LYS A 6 14.75 13.08 52.47
N GLN A 7 14.97 11.99 51.72
CA GLN A 7 15.10 10.58 52.17
C GLN A 7 13.84 9.80 52.57
N ARG A 8 13.54 8.75 51.79
CA ARG A 8 13.61 7.36 52.29
C ARG A 8 14.26 6.41 51.29
N CYS A 9 15.19 5.62 51.81
CA CYS A 9 16.06 4.65 51.13
C CYS A 9 16.38 3.50 52.13
N LEU A 10 16.92 2.33 51.76
CA LEU A 10 17.29 1.84 50.43
C LEU A 10 16.62 0.43 50.21
N PRO A 11 17.25 -0.77 50.15
CA PRO A 11 16.52 -2.03 49.89
C PRO A 11 16.65 -3.06 51.03
N LEU A 12 16.11 -4.28 50.85
CA LEU A 12 16.50 -5.44 51.66
C LEU A 12 16.66 -6.70 50.80
N LEU A 13 17.77 -7.42 51.00
CA LEU A 13 18.09 -8.70 50.38
C LEU A 13 18.67 -9.62 51.47
N LEU A 14 18.27 -10.90 51.43
CA LEU A 14 18.91 -12.09 52.03
C LEU A 14 18.79 -12.41 53.55
N LEU A 15 18.74 -13.73 53.77
CA LEU A 15 18.96 -14.54 55.00
C LEU A 15 17.79 -14.56 56.03
N LEU A 16 17.39 -15.71 56.62
CA LEU A 16 18.11 -16.97 56.87
C LEU A 16 17.27 -18.26 56.68
N SER A 17 18.01 -19.37 56.52
CA SER A 17 17.57 -20.77 56.51
C SER A 17 17.38 -21.38 57.92
N ILE A 18 16.44 -22.33 58.06
CA ILE A 18 16.48 -23.37 59.12
C ILE A 18 16.24 -24.74 58.47
N LEU A 19 17.07 -25.71 58.85
CA LEU A 19 16.99 -27.12 58.44
C LEU A 19 16.00 -27.89 59.32
N SER A 20 15.29 -28.84 58.72
CA SER A 20 15.18 -30.19 59.29
C SER A 20 14.97 -31.19 58.15
N ALA A 21 15.61 -32.36 58.27
CA ALA A 21 15.64 -33.34 57.19
C ALA A 21 14.41 -34.24 57.23
N ASP A 22 13.87 -34.56 56.05
CA ASP A 22 13.27 -35.87 55.81
C ASP A 22 13.53 -36.30 54.36
N THR A 23 13.83 -37.58 54.19
CA THR A 23 14.35 -38.15 52.92
C THR A 23 13.23 -38.72 52.05
N ASN A 24 13.16 -38.32 50.76
CA ASN A 24 13.10 -39.28 49.64
C ASN A 24 13.12 -38.64 48.23
N HIS A 25 13.95 -39.26 47.37
CA HIS A 25 13.98 -39.33 45.90
C HIS A 25 13.58 -38.16 44.95
N ASN A 26 14.51 -37.92 44.01
CA ASN A 26 14.31 -37.52 42.61
C ASN A 26 13.73 -36.11 42.30
N ASN A 27 14.53 -35.07 42.61
CA ASN A 27 14.37 -33.76 41.97
C ASN A 27 15.07 -33.72 40.60
N ILE A 28 14.31 -33.90 39.51
CA ILE A 28 14.67 -33.30 38.22
C ILE A 28 14.26 -31.83 38.30
N ILE A 29 15.25 -30.92 38.32
CA ILE A 29 15.01 -29.48 38.33
C ILE A 29 14.48 -29.09 36.95
N PHE A 30 13.16 -28.92 36.84
CA PHE A 30 12.55 -28.22 35.72
C PHE A 30 12.99 -26.76 35.76
N LEU A 31 14.02 -26.43 35.00
CA LEU A 31 14.28 -25.07 34.55
C LEU A 31 13.13 -24.66 33.63
N ARG A 32 12.05 -24.17 34.22
CA ARG A 32 10.99 -23.48 33.51
C ARG A 32 11.60 -22.17 32.99
N GLN A 33 12.13 -22.20 31.78
CA GLN A 33 12.24 -20.98 31.00
C GLN A 33 10.82 -20.43 30.92
N THR A 34 10.59 -19.29 31.56
CA THR A 34 9.43 -18.46 31.27
C THR A 34 9.67 -17.84 29.90
N ALA A 35 9.46 -18.64 28.85
CA ALA A 35 8.93 -18.07 27.63
C ALA A 35 7.67 -17.30 28.04
N ALA A 36 7.50 -16.08 27.55
CA ALA A 36 6.18 -15.48 27.58
C ALA A 36 5.27 -16.43 26.79
N ASP A 37 4.18 -16.88 27.42
CA ASP A 37 3.17 -17.63 26.67
C ASP A 37 2.65 -16.71 25.55
N GLY A 38 2.58 -17.25 24.34
CA GLY A 38 2.15 -16.47 23.17
C GLY A 38 0.71 -16.00 23.31
N VAL A 39 0.37 -14.86 22.71
CA VAL A 39 -0.96 -14.22 22.84
C VAL A 39 -2.10 -15.23 22.70
N THR A 40 -2.90 -15.40 23.76
CA THR A 40 -4.08 -16.29 23.75
C THR A 40 -5.28 -15.61 23.08
N PRO A 41 -6.34 -16.34 22.68
CA PRO A 41 -7.56 -15.71 22.15
C PRO A 41 -8.21 -14.71 23.11
N GLU A 42 -8.14 -14.96 24.42
CA GLU A 42 -8.62 -14.04 25.45
C GLU A 42 -7.74 -12.79 25.53
N GLU A 43 -6.41 -12.94 25.46
CA GLU A 43 -5.48 -11.80 25.42
C GLU A 43 -5.64 -10.99 24.12
N ALA A 44 -5.83 -11.65 22.96
CA ALA A 44 -6.16 -11.00 21.71
C ALA A 44 -7.47 -10.20 21.80
N THR A 45 -8.49 -10.72 22.50
CA THR A 45 -9.74 -9.97 22.73
C THR A 45 -9.47 -8.68 23.51
N LEU A 46 -8.63 -8.75 24.56
CA LEU A 46 -8.24 -7.57 25.35
C LEU A 46 -7.42 -6.57 24.52
N LEU A 47 -6.46 -7.05 23.71
CA LEU A 47 -5.64 -6.21 22.83
C LEU A 47 -6.46 -5.55 21.72
N ARG A 48 -7.44 -6.26 21.14
CA ARG A 48 -8.40 -5.67 20.19
C ARG A 48 -9.20 -4.53 20.84
N ASP A 49 -9.72 -4.77 22.03
CA ASP A 49 -10.55 -3.79 22.74
C ASP A 49 -9.71 -2.61 23.26
N GLU A 50 -8.43 -2.83 23.57
CA GLU A 50 -7.44 -1.77 23.80
C GLU A 50 -7.18 -0.95 22.53
N VAL A 51 -6.96 -1.56 21.36
CA VAL A 51 -6.78 -0.82 20.10
C VAL A 51 -8.05 -0.04 19.71
N ARG A 52 -9.25 -0.56 20.01
CA ARG A 52 -10.51 0.21 19.88
C ARG A 52 -10.50 1.45 20.78
N GLU A 53 -9.96 1.35 22.00
CA GLU A 53 -9.77 2.50 22.89
C GLU A 53 -8.71 3.47 22.34
N MET A 54 -7.62 2.98 21.75
CA MET A 54 -6.61 3.81 21.08
C MET A 54 -7.23 4.66 19.95
N PHE A 55 -8.07 4.05 19.11
CA PHE A 55 -8.82 4.76 18.06
C PHE A 55 -9.69 5.87 18.66
N TYR A 56 -10.55 5.57 19.63
CA TYR A 56 -11.46 6.58 20.20
C TYR A 56 -10.74 7.66 21.01
N HIS A 57 -9.61 7.37 21.65
CA HIS A 57 -8.78 8.39 22.29
C HIS A 57 -8.34 9.47 21.30
N ALA A 58 -7.82 9.06 20.14
CA ALA A 58 -7.35 9.97 19.11
C ALA A 58 -8.47 10.58 18.27
N PHE A 59 -9.49 9.80 17.87
CA PHE A 59 -10.63 10.30 17.10
C PHE A 59 -11.44 11.32 17.89
N ASN A 60 -11.77 11.03 19.17
CA ASN A 60 -12.53 11.98 19.98
C ASN A 60 -11.71 13.25 20.27
N GLY A 61 -10.40 13.12 20.51
CA GLY A 61 -9.53 14.28 20.69
C GLY A 61 -9.41 15.14 19.43
N TYR A 62 -9.35 14.54 18.23
CA TYR A 62 -9.48 15.27 16.97
C TYR A 62 -10.83 16.00 16.88
N MET A 63 -11.94 15.30 17.16
CA MET A 63 -13.29 15.87 17.10
C MET A 63 -13.55 16.99 18.13
N GLU A 64 -12.88 16.98 19.29
CA GLU A 64 -13.00 18.02 20.32
C GLU A 64 -12.08 19.22 20.07
N HIS A 65 -10.87 19.00 19.54
CA HIS A 65 -9.80 20.01 19.55
C HIS A 65 -9.33 20.51 18.19
N ALA A 66 -9.54 19.75 17.12
CA ALA A 66 -9.01 20.06 15.79
C ALA A 66 -10.10 20.20 14.71
N PHE A 67 -11.14 19.37 14.75
CA PHE A 67 -12.23 19.41 13.77
C PHE A 67 -12.86 20.81 13.63
N PRO A 68 -13.06 21.34 12.40
CA PRO A 68 -12.95 20.69 11.09
C PRO A 68 -11.62 20.93 10.35
N LEU A 69 -10.53 21.27 11.05
CA LEU A 69 -9.20 21.36 10.46
C LEU A 69 -8.70 19.96 10.04
N ASP A 70 -7.63 19.89 9.25
CA ASP A 70 -7.14 18.61 8.72
C ASP A 70 -6.65 17.65 9.82
N GLU A 71 -5.78 18.10 10.73
CA GLU A 71 -5.04 17.23 11.66
C GLU A 71 -4.95 17.79 13.10
N LEU A 72 -4.62 16.91 14.05
CA LEU A 72 -4.57 17.19 15.49
C LEU A 72 -3.12 17.40 15.97
N LYS A 73 -2.94 18.36 16.87
CA LYS A 73 -1.76 18.55 17.72
C LYS A 73 -2.01 17.94 19.10
N PRO A 74 -1.57 16.70 19.37
CA PRO A 74 -2.05 15.90 20.49
C PRO A 74 -1.42 16.23 21.87
N LEU A 75 -0.37 17.06 21.93
CA LEU A 75 0.21 17.61 23.17
C LEU A 75 -0.42 18.94 23.57
N SER A 76 -0.59 19.86 22.62
CA SER A 76 -1.23 21.16 22.86
C SER A 76 -2.76 21.08 22.88
N CYS A 77 -3.33 20.06 22.24
CA CYS A 77 -4.76 19.93 21.97
C CYS A 77 -5.29 21.10 21.14
N GLU A 78 -4.59 21.36 20.03
CA GLU A 78 -4.94 22.31 18.97
C GLU A 78 -5.08 21.54 17.63
N GLY A 79 -5.51 22.19 16.55
CA GLY A 79 -5.55 21.59 15.21
C GLY A 79 -4.81 22.43 14.16
N GLU A 80 -4.52 21.84 13.01
CA GLU A 80 -3.96 22.56 11.85
C GLU A 80 -4.41 22.02 10.49
N ASP A 81 -4.27 22.87 9.47
CA ASP A 81 -4.53 22.52 8.06
C ASP A 81 -3.21 22.21 7.34
N SER A 82 -2.80 20.93 7.36
CA SER A 82 -1.57 20.45 6.75
C SER A 82 -1.68 20.25 5.22
N LEU A 83 -2.85 19.88 4.71
CA LEU A 83 -3.08 19.63 3.28
C LEU A 83 -4.01 20.65 2.65
N GLY A 84 -5.32 20.54 2.88
CA GLY A 84 -6.36 21.23 2.12
C GLY A 84 -7.33 22.09 2.93
N GLY A 85 -7.47 21.83 4.24
CA GLY A 85 -8.52 22.41 5.08
C GLY A 85 -9.90 21.81 4.79
N TYR A 86 -9.97 20.49 4.61
CA TYR A 86 -11.17 19.74 4.22
C TYR A 86 -11.62 18.72 5.28
N ALA A 87 -11.22 18.89 6.53
CA ALA A 87 -11.42 17.93 7.62
C ALA A 87 -10.81 16.55 7.31
N LEU A 88 -9.55 16.54 6.83
CA LEU A 88 -8.79 15.35 6.42
C LEU A 88 -9.02 14.15 7.35
N THR A 89 -8.69 14.28 8.64
CA THR A 89 -8.76 13.18 9.61
C THR A 89 -10.18 12.61 9.76
N LEU A 90 -11.24 13.42 9.58
CA LEU A 90 -12.61 12.91 9.59
C LEU A 90 -12.88 12.02 8.38
N ILE A 91 -12.51 12.47 7.17
CA ILE A 91 -12.73 11.75 5.91
C ILE A 91 -11.96 10.43 5.93
N ASP A 92 -10.70 10.50 6.34
CA ASP A 92 -9.74 9.39 6.37
C ASP A 92 -10.15 8.30 7.39
N SER A 93 -10.88 8.68 8.45
CA SER A 93 -11.34 7.75 9.50
C SER A 93 -12.72 7.13 9.26
N LEU A 94 -13.44 7.50 8.18
CA LEU A 94 -14.84 7.10 7.99
C LEU A 94 -15.05 5.59 7.92
N ASP A 95 -14.23 4.88 7.14
CA ASP A 95 -14.37 3.44 6.97
C ASP A 95 -13.94 2.66 8.22
N MET A 96 -13.07 3.23 9.07
CA MET A 96 -12.70 2.69 10.37
C MET A 96 -13.86 2.79 11.38
N LEU A 97 -14.62 3.90 11.40
CA LEU A 97 -15.87 3.98 12.18
C LEU A 97 -16.85 2.86 11.78
N ALA A 98 -16.97 2.62 10.47
CA ALA A 98 -17.81 1.54 9.96
C ALA A 98 -17.28 0.14 10.27
N LEU A 99 -15.97 -0.07 10.22
CA LEU A 99 -15.31 -1.33 10.57
C LEU A 99 -15.49 -1.67 12.05
N LEU A 100 -15.46 -0.66 12.94
CA LEU A 100 -15.78 -0.79 14.35
C LEU A 100 -17.28 -0.98 14.66
N GLY A 101 -18.15 -0.82 13.65
CA GLY A 101 -19.60 -0.90 13.79
C GLY A 101 -20.27 0.34 14.41
N ASP A 102 -19.56 1.47 14.51
CA ASP A 102 -20.13 2.71 15.06
C ASP A 102 -20.97 3.44 14.01
N ARG A 103 -22.21 2.96 13.88
CA ARG A 103 -23.19 3.53 12.96
C ARG A 103 -23.62 4.95 13.35
N GLU A 104 -23.50 5.37 14.61
CA GLU A 104 -23.93 6.71 15.02
C GLU A 104 -22.90 7.76 14.58
N GLN A 105 -21.63 7.55 14.90
CA GLN A 105 -20.54 8.43 14.47
C GLN A 105 -20.31 8.35 12.97
N PHE A 106 -20.38 7.17 12.35
CA PHE A 106 -20.33 7.05 10.89
C PHE A 106 -21.46 7.86 10.21
N THR A 107 -22.72 7.67 10.63
CA THR A 107 -23.86 8.37 10.02
C THR A 107 -23.73 9.89 10.15
N SER A 108 -23.44 10.38 11.35
CA SER A 108 -23.32 11.82 11.62
C SER A 108 -22.14 12.47 10.88
N SER A 109 -21.02 11.76 10.73
CA SER A 109 -19.85 12.21 9.97
C SER A 109 -20.15 12.34 8.47
N VAL A 110 -20.75 11.30 7.87
CA VAL A 110 -21.18 11.31 6.46
C VAL A 110 -22.20 12.42 6.20
N ASP A 111 -23.19 12.57 7.11
CA ASP A 111 -24.18 13.64 7.04
C ASP A 111 -23.57 15.04 7.16
N TRP A 112 -22.51 15.22 7.95
CA TRP A 112 -21.81 16.50 8.07
C TRP A 112 -21.01 16.81 6.80
N ILE A 113 -20.25 15.84 6.28
CA ILE A 113 -19.41 16.02 5.08
C ILE A 113 -20.29 16.42 3.89
N GLY A 114 -21.35 15.65 3.58
CA GLY A 114 -22.23 15.96 2.45
C GLY A 114 -22.89 17.34 2.55
N LYS A 115 -23.18 17.82 3.77
CA LYS A 115 -23.79 19.14 3.97
C LYS A 115 -22.79 20.29 3.88
N ASN A 116 -21.58 20.14 4.43
CA ASN A 116 -20.66 21.25 4.68
C ASN A 116 -19.43 21.30 3.77
N LEU A 117 -18.91 20.15 3.31
CA LEU A 117 -17.65 20.12 2.56
C LEU A 117 -17.83 20.59 1.11
N ARG A 118 -16.90 21.41 0.60
CA ARG A 118 -16.84 21.82 -0.81
C ARG A 118 -15.38 21.95 -1.25
N PHE A 119 -15.10 21.68 -2.52
CA PHE A 119 -13.75 21.78 -3.10
C PHE A 119 -13.58 22.98 -4.05
N ASP A 120 -14.52 23.93 -4.07
CA ASP A 120 -14.41 25.21 -4.77
C ASP A 120 -13.54 26.24 -4.01
N ILE A 121 -12.41 25.77 -3.51
CA ILE A 121 -11.47 26.52 -2.65
C ILE A 121 -10.20 26.91 -3.41
N ASN A 122 -9.70 28.14 -3.18
CA ASN A 122 -8.43 28.58 -3.75
C ASN A 122 -7.25 28.01 -2.95
N LYS A 123 -6.99 26.71 -3.15
CA LYS A 123 -5.93 25.96 -2.47
C LYS A 123 -5.23 25.06 -3.48
N THR A 124 -3.90 25.09 -3.47
CA THR A 124 -3.06 24.11 -4.17
C THR A 124 -2.85 22.90 -3.28
N VAL A 125 -3.11 21.70 -3.81
CA VAL A 125 -3.07 20.43 -3.08
C VAL A 125 -2.21 19.40 -3.83
N SER A 126 -1.59 18.48 -3.09
CA SER A 126 -0.89 17.32 -3.66
C SER A 126 -1.89 16.39 -4.34
N VAL A 127 -1.65 16.01 -5.59
CA VAL A 127 -2.52 15.08 -6.34
C VAL A 127 -2.49 13.69 -5.71
N PHE A 128 -1.32 13.26 -5.22
CA PHE A 128 -1.12 11.97 -4.56
C PHE A 128 -1.87 11.90 -3.22
N GLU A 129 -1.54 12.76 -2.25
CA GLU A 129 -2.15 12.75 -0.90
C GLU A 129 -3.67 12.96 -0.97
N THR A 130 -4.13 13.87 -1.83
CA THR A 130 -5.58 14.14 -1.99
C THR A 130 -6.30 12.95 -2.61
N THR A 131 -5.64 12.16 -3.46
CA THR A 131 -6.24 10.94 -4.02
C THR A 131 -6.31 9.84 -2.97
N ILE A 132 -5.20 9.48 -2.35
CA ILE A 132 -5.15 8.33 -1.45
C ILE A 132 -5.96 8.55 -0.16
N ARG A 133 -5.90 9.74 0.46
CA ARG A 133 -6.62 10.04 1.71
C ARG A 133 -8.07 10.48 1.47
N VAL A 134 -8.29 11.49 0.62
CA VAL A 134 -9.61 12.14 0.47
C VAL A 134 -10.50 11.40 -0.51
N LEU A 135 -10.02 11.17 -1.74
CA LEU A 135 -10.82 10.47 -2.74
C LEU A 135 -11.04 9.01 -2.33
N GLY A 136 -10.03 8.34 -1.78
CA GLY A 136 -10.13 7.01 -1.16
C GLY A 136 -11.17 6.94 -0.04
N GLY A 137 -11.06 7.81 0.97
CA GLY A 137 -12.00 7.85 2.10
C GLY A 137 -13.44 8.15 1.69
N LEU A 138 -13.66 9.12 0.79
CA LEU A 138 -14.99 9.44 0.24
C LEU A 138 -15.61 8.26 -0.51
N LEU A 139 -14.83 7.57 -1.36
CA LEU A 139 -15.30 6.42 -2.14
C LEU A 139 -15.59 5.19 -1.27
N SER A 140 -14.72 4.89 -0.30
CA SER A 140 -14.94 3.80 0.64
C SER A 140 -16.20 4.03 1.48
N ALA A 141 -16.32 5.22 2.08
CA ALA A 141 -17.49 5.59 2.86
C ALA A 141 -18.79 5.64 2.02
N HIS A 142 -18.73 6.08 0.75
CA HIS A 142 -19.87 6.01 -0.18
C HIS A 142 -20.37 4.57 -0.37
N LEU A 143 -19.47 3.63 -0.66
CA LEU A 143 -19.80 2.23 -0.89
C LEU A 143 -20.37 1.56 0.37
N ILE A 144 -19.85 1.94 1.55
CA ILE A 144 -20.34 1.47 2.85
C ILE A 144 -21.73 2.03 3.18
N ALA A 145 -21.94 3.34 2.96
CA ALA A 145 -23.16 4.06 3.32
C ALA A 145 -24.35 3.79 2.40
N SER A 146 -24.12 3.34 1.17
CA SER A 146 -25.15 3.15 0.14
C SER A 146 -25.80 1.75 0.13
N ASP A 147 -25.04 0.70 0.43
CA ASP A 147 -25.49 -0.70 0.35
C ASP A 147 -26.01 -1.26 1.68
N TYR A 148 -27.19 -1.90 1.64
CA TYR A 148 -27.80 -2.57 2.80
C TYR A 148 -27.00 -3.78 3.30
N ALA A 149 -26.26 -4.47 2.43
CA ALA A 149 -25.57 -5.71 2.81
C ALA A 149 -24.36 -5.47 3.73
N THR A 150 -23.85 -4.23 3.80
CA THR A 150 -22.78 -3.83 4.74
C THR A 150 -23.23 -3.75 6.19
N GLY A 151 -24.55 -3.70 6.45
CA GLY A 151 -25.12 -3.39 7.77
C GLY A 151 -25.01 -1.92 8.20
N MET A 152 -24.22 -1.12 7.48
CA MET A 152 -23.87 0.26 7.80
C MET A 152 -24.64 1.31 6.96
N ARG A 153 -25.53 0.87 6.07
CA ARG A 153 -26.32 1.75 5.20
C ARG A 153 -27.03 2.87 5.97
N ILE A 154 -26.88 4.09 5.47
CA ILE A 154 -27.57 5.28 5.98
C ILE A 154 -28.89 5.45 5.19
N PRO A 155 -30.08 5.38 5.82
CA PRO A 155 -31.34 5.39 5.06
C PRO A 155 -31.64 6.67 4.29
N SER A 156 -31.10 7.80 4.74
CA SER A 156 -31.23 9.15 4.15
C SER A 156 -30.12 9.51 3.18
N TYR A 157 -29.15 8.62 2.94
CA TYR A 157 -28.03 8.87 2.06
C TYR A 157 -28.45 8.86 0.59
N ASP A 158 -27.97 9.85 -0.15
CA ASP A 158 -28.33 10.15 -1.54
C ASP A 158 -27.07 10.60 -2.29
N ASN A 159 -26.08 9.71 -2.30
CA ASN A 159 -24.81 9.80 -3.05
C ASN A 159 -23.89 11.00 -2.77
N GLN A 160 -24.12 11.78 -1.71
CA GLN A 160 -23.42 13.07 -1.50
C GLN A 160 -21.89 12.95 -1.42
N LEU A 161 -21.33 11.79 -1.02
CA LEU A 161 -19.88 11.57 -1.02
C LEU A 161 -19.34 11.19 -2.42
N LEU A 162 -20.14 10.53 -3.26
CA LEU A 162 -19.77 10.25 -4.65
C LEU A 162 -19.77 11.54 -5.48
N ASP A 163 -20.75 12.42 -5.27
CA ASP A 163 -20.80 13.74 -5.91
C ASP A 163 -19.56 14.58 -5.53
N LEU A 164 -19.14 14.53 -4.26
CA LEU A 164 -17.92 15.18 -3.76
C LEU A 164 -16.65 14.53 -4.34
N ALA A 165 -16.60 13.20 -4.43
CA ALA A 165 -15.49 12.47 -5.05
C ALA A 165 -15.34 12.83 -6.54
N GLU A 166 -16.46 12.96 -7.26
CA GLU A 166 -16.47 13.37 -8.66
C GLU A 166 -16.00 14.83 -8.84
N ASP A 167 -16.52 15.77 -8.05
CA ASP A 167 -16.10 17.19 -8.08
C ASP A 167 -14.59 17.33 -7.80
N LEU A 168 -14.08 16.63 -6.77
CA LEU A 168 -12.66 16.62 -6.42
C LEU A 168 -11.79 16.06 -7.55
N ALA A 169 -12.12 14.88 -8.07
CA ALA A 169 -11.34 14.26 -9.15
C ALA A 169 -11.37 15.11 -10.43
N ARG A 170 -12.51 15.73 -10.78
CA ARG A 170 -12.60 16.65 -11.93
C ARG A 170 -11.71 17.88 -11.78
N ARG A 171 -11.54 18.41 -10.56
CA ARG A 171 -10.59 19.50 -10.27
C ARG A 171 -9.13 19.09 -10.38
N MET A 172 -8.82 17.79 -10.19
CA MET A 172 -7.47 17.25 -10.35
C MET A 172 -7.12 16.83 -11.78
N LEU A 173 -8.09 16.65 -12.69
CA LEU A 173 -7.83 16.30 -14.09
C LEU A 173 -6.80 17.20 -14.83
N PRO A 174 -6.74 18.54 -14.61
CA PRO A 174 -5.71 19.38 -15.23
C PRO A 174 -4.26 18.95 -14.93
N ALA A 175 -4.01 18.25 -13.82
CA ALA A 175 -2.68 17.73 -13.49
C ALA A 175 -2.18 16.71 -14.52
N PHE A 176 -3.07 16.02 -15.23
CA PHE A 176 -2.73 14.98 -16.22
C PHE A 176 -2.47 15.53 -17.64
N ASP A 177 -2.64 16.85 -17.88
CA ASP A 177 -2.35 17.47 -19.18
C ASP A 177 -0.84 17.68 -19.38
N THR A 178 -0.12 16.55 -19.53
CA THR A 178 1.32 16.52 -19.75
C THR A 178 1.66 15.70 -21.01
N PRO A 179 2.76 16.01 -21.73
CA PRO A 179 3.18 15.25 -22.90
C PRO A 179 3.47 13.76 -22.64
N THR A 180 3.65 13.38 -21.37
CA THR A 180 3.96 12.00 -20.97
C THR A 180 2.75 11.23 -20.45
N GLY A 181 1.65 11.92 -20.13
CA GLY A 181 0.48 11.39 -19.42
C GLY A 181 0.68 11.18 -17.91
N ILE A 182 1.89 11.41 -17.40
CA ILE A 182 2.21 11.35 -15.96
C ILE A 182 1.79 12.70 -15.34
N PRO A 183 1.04 12.72 -14.22
CA PRO A 183 0.52 13.98 -13.68
C PRO A 183 1.59 14.83 -12.99
N PHE A 184 1.35 16.14 -12.97
CA PHE A 184 2.01 17.08 -12.05
C PHE A 184 1.81 16.65 -10.58
N GLY A 185 2.75 17.05 -9.71
CA GLY A 185 2.70 16.72 -8.28
C GLY A 185 1.56 17.41 -7.53
N SER A 186 1.24 18.66 -7.88
CA SER A 186 0.16 19.43 -7.27
C SER A 186 -0.75 20.16 -8.28
N VAL A 187 -1.91 20.59 -7.80
CA VAL A 187 -2.95 21.27 -8.59
C VAL A 187 -3.76 22.22 -7.70
N ASN A 188 -4.15 23.38 -8.22
CA ASN A 188 -5.09 24.29 -7.55
C ASN A 188 -6.54 23.90 -7.85
N LEU A 189 -7.34 23.72 -6.81
CA LEU A 189 -8.72 23.21 -6.91
C LEU A 189 -9.72 24.18 -7.60
N LEU A 190 -9.34 25.43 -7.83
CA LEU A 190 -10.10 26.39 -8.65
C LEU A 190 -9.43 26.73 -9.99
N TYR A 191 -8.11 26.82 -10.03
CA TYR A 191 -7.38 27.39 -11.18
C TYR A 191 -6.61 26.36 -12.02
N GLY A 192 -6.57 25.09 -11.60
CA GLY A 192 -5.77 24.05 -12.26
C GLY A 192 -4.28 24.12 -11.89
N VAL A 193 -3.40 23.71 -12.79
CA VAL A 193 -1.95 23.68 -12.53
C VAL A 193 -1.35 25.09 -12.69
N ASP A 194 -0.51 25.51 -11.75
CA ASP A 194 0.22 26.79 -11.84
C ASP A 194 1.30 26.72 -12.95
N GLU A 195 1.52 27.81 -13.69
CA GLU A 195 2.55 27.86 -14.75
C GLU A 195 3.98 27.60 -14.24
N GLN A 196 4.22 27.85 -12.96
CA GLN A 196 5.50 27.66 -12.27
C GLN A 196 5.59 26.31 -11.53
N GLU A 197 4.56 25.46 -11.61
CA GLU A 197 4.53 24.19 -10.89
C GLU A 197 5.70 23.27 -11.27
N SER A 198 6.18 22.52 -10.27
CA SER A 198 7.24 21.53 -10.45
C SER A 198 6.84 20.50 -11.52
N ARG A 199 7.60 20.46 -12.60
CA ARG A 199 7.49 19.39 -13.62
C ARG A 199 8.11 18.07 -13.16
N ILE A 200 8.56 17.96 -11.91
CA ILE A 200 9.13 16.76 -11.32
C ILE A 200 8.10 16.15 -10.37
N THR A 201 7.78 14.88 -10.59
CA THR A 201 6.91 14.07 -9.71
C THR A 201 7.63 12.77 -9.34
N SER A 202 7.13 12.07 -8.31
CA SER A 202 7.63 10.74 -7.91
C SER A 202 6.95 9.61 -8.70
N THR A 203 7.54 8.41 -8.71
CA THR A 203 6.90 7.23 -9.31
C THR A 203 5.60 6.88 -8.58
N ALA A 204 5.58 6.92 -7.25
CA ALA A 204 4.37 6.79 -6.45
C ALA A 204 3.33 7.88 -6.83
N GLY A 205 3.75 9.15 -6.89
CA GLY A 205 2.86 10.27 -7.22
C GLY A 205 2.19 10.18 -8.60
N GLY A 206 2.85 9.54 -9.57
CA GLY A 206 2.25 9.26 -10.89
C GLY A 206 1.60 7.87 -11.04
N GLY A 207 1.86 6.94 -10.12
CA GLY A 207 1.44 5.52 -10.23
C GLY A 207 0.27 5.14 -9.33
N THR A 208 0.13 5.82 -8.20
CA THR A 208 -0.73 5.44 -7.07
C THR A 208 -2.03 6.24 -7.07
N LEU A 209 -2.72 6.25 -8.22
CA LEU A 209 -3.99 6.96 -8.42
C LEU A 209 -5.08 6.05 -9.00
N THR A 210 -4.68 4.85 -9.42
CA THR A 210 -5.43 3.93 -10.28
C THR A 210 -6.65 3.32 -9.59
N LEU A 211 -6.60 3.02 -8.29
CA LEU A 211 -7.70 2.37 -7.59
C LEU A 211 -8.88 3.33 -7.43
N GLU A 212 -8.63 4.56 -7.00
CA GLU A 212 -9.64 5.56 -6.68
C GLU A 212 -10.27 6.13 -7.95
N PHE A 213 -9.45 6.52 -8.94
CA PHE A 213 -9.94 7.02 -10.22
C PHE A 213 -10.61 5.91 -11.06
N GLY A 214 -10.10 4.67 -10.98
CA GLY A 214 -10.72 3.50 -11.59
C GLY A 214 -12.11 3.24 -10.99
N MET A 215 -12.18 3.18 -9.66
CA MET A 215 -13.43 3.04 -8.90
C MET A 215 -14.45 4.11 -9.28
N LEU A 216 -14.03 5.39 -9.27
CA LEU A 216 -14.88 6.52 -9.64
C LEU A 216 -15.43 6.38 -11.06
N SER A 217 -14.64 5.89 -12.02
CA SER A 217 -15.09 5.64 -13.40
C SER A 217 -16.18 4.57 -13.46
N ARG A 218 -16.05 3.48 -12.69
CA ARG A 218 -17.07 2.42 -12.63
C ARG A 218 -18.37 2.90 -11.97
N LEU A 219 -18.29 3.79 -10.97
CA LEU A 219 -19.44 4.31 -10.25
C LEU A 219 -20.18 5.43 -10.99
N THR A 220 -19.46 6.32 -11.67
CA THR A 220 -20.03 7.45 -12.43
C THR A 220 -20.34 7.11 -13.89
N ASN A 221 -19.77 6.01 -14.40
CA ASN A 221 -19.76 5.65 -15.83
C ASN A 221 -19.09 6.73 -16.73
N ASP A 222 -18.18 7.53 -16.16
CA ASP A 222 -17.29 8.43 -16.91
C ASP A 222 -15.87 7.80 -17.01
N PRO A 223 -15.43 7.34 -18.18
CA PRO A 223 -14.17 6.61 -18.33
C PRO A 223 -12.93 7.50 -18.21
N ILE A 224 -13.07 8.83 -18.10
CA ILE A 224 -11.91 9.74 -18.11
C ILE A 224 -10.93 9.46 -16.96
N PHE A 225 -11.44 9.16 -15.77
CA PHE A 225 -10.61 9.02 -14.57
C PHE A 225 -9.70 7.78 -14.64
N GLU A 226 -10.24 6.62 -15.01
CA GLU A 226 -9.49 5.38 -15.25
C GLU A 226 -8.52 5.53 -16.44
N GLN A 227 -8.93 6.27 -17.47
CA GLN A 227 -8.12 6.46 -18.67
C GLN A 227 -6.86 7.32 -18.40
N VAL A 228 -6.96 8.38 -17.60
CA VAL A 228 -5.78 9.24 -17.30
C VAL A 228 -4.78 8.53 -16.37
N THR A 229 -5.24 7.81 -15.35
CA THR A 229 -4.35 7.08 -14.43
C THR A 229 -3.71 5.87 -15.09
N LYS A 230 -4.43 5.11 -15.93
CA LYS A 230 -3.84 4.05 -16.76
C LYS A 230 -2.77 4.59 -17.72
N ASN A 231 -2.96 5.80 -18.26
CA ASN A 231 -1.97 6.44 -19.11
C ASN A 231 -0.73 6.90 -18.31
N ALA A 232 -0.89 7.37 -17.07
CA ALA A 232 0.22 7.70 -16.18
C ALA A 232 1.09 6.48 -15.84
N VAL A 233 0.47 5.35 -15.47
CA VAL A 233 1.15 4.06 -15.21
C VAL A 233 1.92 3.59 -16.46
N ARG A 234 1.29 3.62 -17.65
CA ARG A 234 1.97 3.33 -18.92
C ARG A 234 3.11 4.30 -19.20
N GLY A 235 2.94 5.57 -18.87
CA GLY A 235 3.96 6.62 -19.01
C GLY A 235 5.21 6.35 -18.18
N LEU A 236 5.04 5.95 -16.92
CA LEU A 236 6.14 5.50 -16.05
C LEU A 236 6.79 4.21 -16.60
N TRP A 237 5.98 3.20 -16.93
CA TRP A 237 6.47 1.90 -17.39
C TRP A 237 7.20 1.92 -18.74
N ALA A 238 6.79 2.79 -19.66
CA ALA A 238 7.48 3.02 -20.93
C ALA A 238 8.90 3.60 -20.74
N ARG A 239 9.20 4.14 -19.56
CA ARG A 239 10.45 4.83 -19.22
C ARG A 239 11.36 4.03 -18.29
N ARG A 240 10.94 2.84 -17.86
CA ARG A 240 11.78 1.90 -17.08
C ARG A 240 13.14 1.65 -17.75
N SER A 241 14.14 1.30 -16.95
CA SER A 241 15.45 0.93 -17.48
C SER A 241 15.42 -0.43 -18.21
N LYS A 242 16.54 -0.79 -18.85
CA LYS A 242 16.72 -2.13 -19.44
C LYS A 242 16.67 -3.27 -18.41
N LEU A 243 16.70 -2.94 -17.12
CA LEU A 243 16.62 -3.86 -15.99
C LEU A 243 15.18 -3.99 -15.45
N ASN A 244 14.19 -3.41 -16.15
CA ASN A 244 12.79 -3.26 -15.69
C ASN A 244 12.60 -2.45 -14.39
N LEU A 245 13.63 -1.74 -13.92
CA LEU A 245 13.56 -0.85 -12.76
C LEU A 245 13.04 0.54 -13.15
N VAL A 246 12.37 1.21 -12.23
CA VAL A 246 11.92 2.62 -12.32
C VAL A 246 12.71 3.48 -11.32
N GLY A 247 12.87 4.78 -11.59
CA GLY A 247 13.55 5.70 -10.69
C GLY A 247 12.60 6.31 -9.64
N ALA A 248 13.14 7.06 -8.69
CA ALA A 248 12.35 7.74 -7.67
C ALA A 248 11.58 8.96 -8.22
N HIS A 249 12.22 9.79 -9.05
CA HIS A 249 11.64 11.04 -9.56
C HIS A 249 11.85 11.24 -11.07
N ILE A 250 10.82 11.76 -11.74
CA ILE A 250 10.75 11.91 -13.20
C ILE A 250 10.23 13.29 -13.62
N ASN A 251 10.76 13.81 -14.73
CA ASN A 251 10.23 15.01 -15.37
C ASN A 251 9.01 14.66 -16.25
N VAL A 252 7.84 15.20 -15.96
CA VAL A 252 6.57 14.86 -16.62
C VAL A 252 6.40 15.45 -18.03
N PHE A 253 7.36 16.27 -18.49
CA PHE A 253 7.39 16.82 -19.86
C PHE A 253 8.42 16.10 -20.73
N THR A 254 9.66 15.91 -20.25
CA THR A 254 10.71 15.25 -21.03
C THR A 254 10.66 13.73 -20.91
N GLY A 255 10.12 13.21 -19.80
CA GLY A 255 10.19 11.80 -19.46
C GLY A 255 11.55 11.34 -18.94
N GLU A 256 12.45 12.27 -18.60
CA GLU A 256 13.75 11.95 -18.04
C GLU A 256 13.68 11.75 -16.52
N TRP A 257 14.28 10.67 -16.05
CA TRP A 257 14.47 10.40 -14.61
C TRP A 257 15.48 11.40 -14.04
N THR A 258 14.99 12.26 -13.15
CA THR A 258 15.78 13.28 -12.43
C THR A 258 16.46 12.67 -11.21
N GLN A 259 15.82 11.70 -10.56
CA GLN A 259 16.44 10.81 -9.58
C GLN A 259 16.32 9.37 -10.04
N LYS A 260 17.48 8.73 -10.25
CA LYS A 260 17.62 7.39 -10.83
C LYS A 260 17.77 6.27 -9.79
N ASP A 261 17.50 6.59 -8.53
CA ASP A 261 17.53 5.62 -7.45
C ASP A 261 16.26 4.77 -7.56
N ALA A 262 16.44 3.45 -7.54
CA ALA A 262 15.40 2.43 -7.62
C ALA A 262 15.41 1.65 -6.31
N GLY A 263 14.23 1.38 -5.77
CA GLY A 263 14.02 0.74 -4.48
C GLY A 263 12.57 0.30 -4.34
N ILE A 264 12.24 -0.24 -3.17
CA ILE A 264 10.87 -0.56 -2.76
C ILE A 264 10.35 0.41 -1.67
N GLY A 265 11.03 1.54 -1.45
CA GLY A 265 10.67 2.52 -0.42
C GLY A 265 10.13 3.82 -1.01
N THR A 266 10.22 4.89 -0.20
CA THR A 266 9.74 6.24 -0.49
C THR A 266 9.90 6.67 -1.94
N SER A 267 8.85 7.27 -2.49
CA SER A 267 8.73 7.75 -3.90
C SER A 267 8.45 6.66 -4.93
N ILE A 268 8.43 5.36 -4.54
CA ILE A 268 8.24 4.23 -5.46
C ILE A 268 7.26 3.21 -4.91
N ASP A 269 7.48 2.72 -3.68
CA ASP A 269 6.58 1.88 -2.86
C ASP A 269 5.24 1.45 -3.51
N SER A 270 4.23 2.31 -3.39
CA SER A 270 2.83 2.12 -3.73
C SER A 270 2.55 1.98 -5.23
N PHE A 271 3.50 2.31 -6.12
CA PHE A 271 3.42 1.95 -7.54
C PHE A 271 3.38 0.43 -7.72
N TYR A 272 4.24 -0.32 -7.03
CA TYR A 272 4.22 -1.79 -7.08
C TYR A 272 2.90 -2.35 -6.53
N GLU A 273 2.40 -1.73 -5.48
CA GLU A 273 1.17 -2.10 -4.81
C GLU A 273 -0.05 -1.96 -5.72
N TYR A 274 -0.21 -0.79 -6.33
CA TYR A 274 -1.37 -0.46 -7.16
C TYR A 274 -1.40 -1.28 -8.44
N LEU A 275 -0.26 -1.69 -8.99
CA LEU A 275 -0.23 -2.64 -10.11
C LEU A 275 -0.89 -3.98 -9.73
N LEU A 276 -0.56 -4.54 -8.56
CA LEU A 276 -1.17 -5.79 -8.12
C LEU A 276 -2.63 -5.59 -7.71
N LYS A 277 -2.91 -4.56 -6.90
CA LYS A 277 -4.24 -4.26 -6.37
C LYS A 277 -5.22 -3.87 -7.49
N ALA A 278 -4.80 -3.17 -8.55
CA ALA A 278 -5.66 -2.82 -9.68
C ALA A 278 -6.03 -4.04 -10.54
N TYR A 279 -5.10 -4.98 -10.77
CA TYR A 279 -5.44 -6.26 -11.40
C TYR A 279 -6.46 -7.03 -10.55
N LEU A 280 -6.23 -7.13 -9.23
CA LEU A 280 -7.13 -7.86 -8.33
C LEU A 280 -8.53 -7.21 -8.23
N LEU A 281 -8.61 -5.89 -8.30
CA LEU A 281 -9.87 -5.14 -8.17
C LEU A 281 -10.65 -5.05 -9.48
N PHE A 282 -9.98 -4.84 -10.61
CA PHE A 282 -10.62 -4.57 -11.91
C PHE A 282 -10.54 -5.70 -12.93
N GLY A 283 -9.60 -6.65 -12.79
CA GLY A 283 -9.37 -7.77 -13.71
C GLY A 283 -8.34 -7.52 -14.82
N ASP A 284 -7.75 -6.33 -14.89
CA ASP A 284 -6.92 -5.87 -16.01
C ASP A 284 -5.51 -6.47 -16.02
N GLU A 285 -5.32 -7.46 -16.89
CA GLU A 285 -4.07 -8.21 -17.13
C GLU A 285 -2.85 -7.33 -17.47
N GLU A 286 -3.04 -6.09 -17.94
CA GLU A 286 -1.92 -5.18 -18.23
C GLU A 286 -1.21 -4.75 -16.94
N TYR A 287 -1.95 -4.52 -15.85
CA TYR A 287 -1.33 -4.22 -14.55
C TYR A 287 -0.62 -5.45 -13.96
N LEU A 288 -1.18 -6.65 -14.12
CA LEU A 288 -0.51 -7.89 -13.68
C LEU A 288 0.82 -8.12 -14.40
N PHE A 289 0.85 -7.92 -15.72
CA PHE A 289 2.07 -8.03 -16.51
C PHE A 289 3.15 -7.04 -16.03
N ILE A 290 2.78 -5.77 -15.82
CA ILE A 290 3.70 -4.75 -15.32
C ILE A 290 4.18 -5.12 -13.91
N PHE A 291 3.28 -5.55 -13.02
CA PHE A 291 3.65 -6.02 -11.67
C PHE A 291 4.66 -7.17 -11.72
N GLN A 292 4.39 -8.22 -12.50
CA GLN A 292 5.26 -9.40 -12.58
C GLN A 292 6.67 -9.04 -13.06
N GLU A 293 6.79 -8.21 -14.10
CA GLU A 293 8.08 -7.76 -14.64
C GLU A 293 8.84 -6.86 -13.65
N ALA A 294 8.14 -5.94 -12.98
CA ALA A 294 8.72 -5.02 -12.00
C ALA A 294 9.13 -5.73 -10.70
N TYR A 295 8.29 -6.66 -10.22
CA TYR A 295 8.55 -7.51 -9.05
C TYR A 295 9.72 -8.45 -9.29
N ALA A 296 9.80 -9.09 -10.46
CA ALA A 296 10.94 -9.92 -10.83
C ALA A 296 12.26 -9.12 -10.86
N ALA A 297 12.23 -7.87 -11.33
CA ALA A 297 13.37 -6.98 -11.26
C ALA A 297 13.73 -6.59 -9.81
N ALA A 298 12.74 -6.26 -8.97
CA ALA A 298 12.95 -5.95 -7.56
C ALA A 298 13.60 -7.12 -6.81
N MET A 299 13.07 -8.33 -6.97
CA MET A 299 13.60 -9.56 -6.36
C MET A 299 14.98 -9.97 -6.89
N HIS A 300 15.40 -9.50 -8.06
CA HIS A 300 16.71 -9.80 -8.63
C HIS A 300 17.79 -8.75 -8.34
N TYR A 301 17.44 -7.47 -8.30
CA TYR A 301 18.39 -6.35 -8.17
C TYR A 301 18.37 -5.65 -6.80
N LEU A 302 17.24 -5.67 -6.08
CA LEU A 302 17.06 -4.93 -4.82
C LEU A 302 17.15 -5.84 -3.60
N TYR A 303 16.68 -7.09 -3.73
CA TYR A 303 16.63 -8.05 -2.62
C TYR A 303 18.01 -8.61 -2.25
N ASN A 304 18.39 -8.46 -0.99
CA ASN A 304 19.62 -8.95 -0.38
C ASN A 304 19.28 -9.57 0.98
N ASP A 305 18.83 -10.83 0.97
CA ASP A 305 18.16 -11.53 2.07
C ASP A 305 18.79 -11.25 3.46
N PRO A 306 18.00 -10.80 4.46
CA PRO A 306 16.54 -10.55 4.45
C PRO A 306 16.13 -9.11 4.08
N TRP A 307 17.04 -8.27 3.57
CA TRP A 307 16.80 -6.85 3.35
C TRP A 307 16.55 -6.51 1.89
N TYR A 308 16.17 -5.26 1.64
CA TYR A 308 16.22 -4.63 0.32
C TYR A 308 17.13 -3.41 0.38
N VAL A 309 17.78 -3.08 -0.73
CA VAL A 309 18.68 -1.93 -0.86
C VAL A 309 18.28 -1.06 -2.05
N GLU A 310 18.66 0.21 -1.99
CA GLU A 310 18.45 1.14 -3.11
C GLU A 310 19.63 1.05 -4.09
N VAL A 311 19.31 0.95 -5.39
CA VAL A 311 20.28 0.81 -6.48
C VAL A 311 20.02 1.82 -7.58
N ASN A 312 21.02 2.13 -8.39
CA ASN A 312 20.82 2.94 -9.57
C ASN A 312 20.07 2.13 -10.65
N MET A 313 18.92 2.63 -11.12
CA MET A 313 18.00 1.91 -12.00
C MET A 313 18.63 1.38 -13.30
N ASP A 314 19.64 2.06 -13.85
CA ASP A 314 20.28 1.71 -15.13
C ASP A 314 21.40 0.67 -14.99
N SER A 315 22.02 0.58 -13.81
CA SER A 315 23.26 -0.17 -13.59
C SER A 315 23.19 -1.22 -12.47
N ALA A 316 22.13 -1.19 -11.65
CA ALA A 316 21.99 -1.95 -10.40
C ALA A 316 23.15 -1.78 -9.40
N ALA A 317 23.94 -0.70 -9.52
CA ALA A 317 24.94 -0.35 -8.53
C ALA A 317 24.24 0.18 -7.26
N ILE A 318 24.56 -0.38 -6.09
CA ILE A 318 24.01 0.05 -4.80
C ILE A 318 24.31 1.53 -4.58
N VAL A 319 23.26 2.30 -4.27
CA VAL A 319 23.34 3.72 -3.90
C VAL A 319 23.34 3.83 -2.38
N TRP A 320 22.35 3.23 -1.72
CA TRP A 320 22.23 3.25 -0.26
C TRP A 320 21.93 1.85 0.31
N PRO A 321 22.77 1.35 1.25
CA PRO A 321 22.43 0.18 2.07
C PRO A 321 21.53 0.61 3.24
N LEU A 322 20.30 1.03 2.91
CA LEU A 322 19.35 1.65 3.82
C LEU A 322 18.04 0.86 3.84
N PHE A 323 17.59 0.46 5.03
CA PHE A 323 16.18 0.15 5.27
C PHE A 323 15.46 1.47 5.58
N ASN A 324 14.44 1.78 4.79
CA ASN A 324 13.55 2.92 5.00
C ASN A 324 12.22 2.39 5.56
N SER A 325 11.63 3.07 6.55
CA SER A 325 10.40 2.61 7.25
C SER A 325 9.28 2.23 6.30
N LEU A 326 9.05 3.01 5.23
CA LEU A 326 7.99 2.75 4.24
C LEU A 326 8.18 1.43 3.50
N GLN A 327 9.42 0.90 3.39
CA GLN A 327 9.65 -0.43 2.79
C GLN A 327 8.93 -1.55 3.57
N ALA A 328 8.48 -1.29 4.80
CA ALA A 328 7.83 -2.27 5.65
C ALA A 328 6.45 -2.75 5.17
N PHE A 329 5.86 -2.13 4.14
CA PHE A 329 4.63 -2.61 3.49
C PHE A 329 4.90 -3.86 2.62
N TRP A 330 6.15 -4.02 2.15
CA TRP A 330 6.52 -4.97 1.11
C TRP A 330 6.20 -6.43 1.49
N PRO A 331 6.46 -6.92 2.72
CA PRO A 331 6.03 -8.26 3.13
C PRO A 331 4.51 -8.47 3.00
N GLY A 332 3.67 -7.47 3.25
CA GLY A 332 2.23 -7.50 3.01
C GLY A 332 1.89 -7.66 1.54
N LEU A 333 2.53 -6.86 0.67
CA LEU A 333 2.40 -7.00 -0.79
C LEU A 333 2.90 -8.38 -1.30
N GLN A 334 3.99 -8.90 -0.73
CA GLN A 334 4.51 -10.24 -1.05
C GLN A 334 3.52 -11.35 -0.64
N VAL A 335 2.88 -11.23 0.53
CA VAL A 335 1.79 -12.14 0.93
C VAL A 335 0.63 -12.09 -0.08
N LEU A 336 0.23 -10.90 -0.52
CA LEU A 336 -0.82 -10.73 -1.53
C LEU A 336 -0.43 -11.33 -2.90
N ALA A 337 0.86 -11.28 -3.26
CA ALA A 337 1.43 -11.89 -4.46
C ALA A 337 1.68 -13.41 -4.35
N GLY A 338 1.48 -14.01 -3.17
CA GLY A 338 1.72 -15.43 -2.89
C GLY A 338 3.17 -15.81 -2.56
N ASP A 339 4.08 -14.84 -2.40
CA ASP A 339 5.50 -15.07 -2.09
C ASP A 339 5.79 -14.94 -0.59
N ILE A 340 5.26 -15.90 0.17
CA ILE A 340 5.20 -15.83 1.65
C ILE A 340 6.59 -16.02 2.31
N ASP A 341 7.47 -16.85 1.74
CA ASP A 341 8.75 -17.20 2.39
C ASP A 341 9.72 -16.01 2.51
N PRO A 342 9.95 -15.18 1.46
CA PRO A 342 10.70 -13.93 1.61
C PRO A 342 10.02 -12.91 2.53
N ALA A 343 8.68 -12.84 2.49
CA ALA A 343 7.91 -11.94 3.35
C ALA A 343 8.16 -12.23 4.84
N ILE A 344 8.13 -13.50 5.24
CA ILE A 344 8.44 -13.93 6.62
C ILE A 344 9.85 -13.48 7.04
N ARG A 345 10.87 -13.66 6.19
CA ARG A 345 12.27 -13.31 6.52
C ARG A 345 12.47 -11.79 6.61
N THR A 346 11.92 -11.06 5.65
CA THR A 346 12.00 -9.60 5.57
C THR A 346 11.28 -8.94 6.75
N HIS A 347 10.05 -9.38 7.06
CA HIS A 347 9.30 -8.89 8.21
C HIS A 347 10.04 -9.13 9.53
N ALA A 348 10.63 -10.31 9.73
CA ALA A 348 11.42 -10.59 10.92
C ALA A 348 12.65 -9.67 11.06
N ALA A 349 13.26 -9.28 9.94
CA ALA A 349 14.36 -8.33 9.91
C ALA A 349 13.89 -6.91 10.27
N PHE A 350 12.80 -6.42 9.67
CA PHE A 350 12.21 -5.11 9.97
C PHE A 350 11.74 -5.02 11.43
N PHE A 351 11.06 -6.06 11.94
CA PHE A 351 10.64 -6.15 13.33
C PHE A 351 11.83 -6.19 14.31
N SER A 352 13.00 -6.69 13.92
CA SER A 352 14.20 -6.61 14.78
C SER A 352 14.63 -5.17 15.08
N VAL A 353 14.34 -4.23 14.17
CA VAL A 353 14.55 -2.78 14.37
C VAL A 353 13.53 -2.24 15.37
N TRP A 354 12.25 -2.57 15.19
CA TRP A 354 11.19 -2.22 16.15
C TRP A 354 11.49 -2.75 17.56
N LYS A 355 11.90 -4.03 17.70
CA LYS A 355 12.29 -4.61 19.00
C LYS A 355 13.47 -3.90 19.67
N ARG A 356 14.33 -3.21 18.91
CA ARG A 356 15.49 -2.48 19.44
C ARG A 356 15.15 -1.06 19.88
N TYR A 357 14.30 -0.35 19.12
CA TYR A 357 14.02 1.07 19.33
C TYR A 357 12.59 1.36 19.81
N GLY A 358 11.72 0.35 19.93
CA GLY A 358 10.28 0.53 20.15
C GLY A 358 9.50 0.97 18.91
N PHE A 359 10.20 1.41 17.85
CA PHE A 359 9.62 1.96 16.62
C PHE A 359 10.59 1.71 15.46
N THR A 360 10.11 1.73 14.22
CA THR A 360 10.98 1.79 13.03
C THR A 360 11.36 3.24 12.74
N PRO A 361 12.65 3.63 12.75
CA PRO A 361 13.05 4.95 12.27
C PRO A 361 12.78 5.07 10.76
N GLU A 362 12.56 6.29 10.27
CA GLU A 362 12.46 6.57 8.82
C GLU A 362 13.66 6.05 8.02
N GLY A 363 14.84 5.94 8.64
CA GLY A 363 16.02 5.32 8.04
C GLY A 363 16.87 4.52 9.03
N PHE A 364 17.22 3.30 8.66
CA PHE A 364 18.12 2.40 9.39
C PHE A 364 19.25 1.92 8.48
N ASN A 365 20.48 2.27 8.85
CA ASN A 365 21.67 2.01 8.04
C ASN A 365 22.12 0.54 8.21
N LEU A 366 22.09 -0.23 7.12
CA LEU A 366 22.38 -1.67 7.13
C LEU A 366 23.88 -1.98 7.24
N ALA A 367 24.75 -1.02 6.93
CA ALA A 367 26.20 -1.19 7.06
C ALA A 367 26.69 -0.94 8.51
N THR A 368 26.09 -0.01 9.24
CA THR A 368 26.44 0.29 10.64
C THR A 368 25.52 -0.35 11.68
N LEU A 369 24.33 -0.83 11.26
CA LEU A 369 23.26 -1.32 12.13
C LEU A 369 22.84 -0.28 13.18
N THR A 370 22.64 0.97 12.72
CA THR A 370 22.20 2.11 13.53
C THR A 370 21.15 2.92 12.80
N VAL A 371 20.41 3.76 13.53
CA VAL A 371 19.56 4.79 12.94
C VAL A 371 20.39 5.67 11.99
N GLN A 372 19.83 6.01 10.83
CA GLN A 372 20.47 6.85 9.83
C GLN A 372 20.39 8.32 10.25
N HIS A 373 21.49 9.06 10.05
CA HIS A 373 21.55 10.48 10.44
C HIS A 373 20.53 11.30 9.65
N GLY A 374 19.66 12.03 10.35
CA GLY A 374 18.59 12.84 9.76
C GLY A 374 17.27 12.10 9.54
N GLN A 375 17.20 10.78 9.76
CA GLN A 375 16.00 9.95 9.55
C GLN A 375 15.64 9.18 10.82
N LYS A 376 15.59 9.90 11.95
CA LYS A 376 15.38 9.33 13.29
C LYS A 376 13.92 9.22 13.73
N SER A 377 13.02 9.81 12.97
CA SER A 377 11.61 9.94 13.28
C SER A 377 10.84 8.62 13.11
N TYR A 378 9.66 8.56 13.73
CA TYR A 378 8.60 7.60 13.47
C TYR A 378 7.26 8.36 13.54
N PRO A 379 6.72 8.83 12.41
CA PRO A 379 5.48 9.61 12.35
C PRO A 379 4.23 8.71 12.40
N LEU A 380 4.18 7.74 13.33
CA LEU A 380 3.05 6.82 13.52
C LEU A 380 2.76 5.85 12.35
N ARG A 381 3.76 5.66 11.48
CA ARG A 381 3.86 4.77 10.31
C ARG A 381 3.14 3.39 10.44
N PRO A 382 2.23 3.02 9.52
CA PRO A 382 1.45 1.78 9.58
C PRO A 382 2.12 0.55 8.95
N GLU A 383 3.14 0.70 8.13
CA GLU A 383 3.47 -0.27 7.09
C GLU A 383 3.97 -1.62 7.65
N LEU A 384 4.73 -1.61 8.76
CA LEU A 384 5.14 -2.84 9.45
C LEU A 384 3.97 -3.54 10.15
N ILE A 385 2.98 -2.76 10.60
CA ILE A 385 1.75 -3.27 11.23
C ILE A 385 0.86 -3.91 10.16
N GLU A 386 0.70 -3.27 8.99
CA GLU A 386 0.00 -3.85 7.84
C GLU A 386 0.60 -5.22 7.47
N SER A 387 1.93 -5.28 7.27
CA SER A 387 2.63 -6.54 6.98
C SER A 387 2.43 -7.60 8.06
N THR A 388 2.35 -7.19 9.34
CA THR A 388 2.04 -8.11 10.45
C THR A 388 0.64 -8.68 10.34
N TYR A 389 -0.37 -7.86 10.01
CA TYR A 389 -1.74 -8.30 9.77
C TYR A 389 -1.83 -9.30 8.60
N TRP A 390 -1.25 -8.98 7.43
CA TRP A 390 -1.31 -9.86 6.27
C TRP A 390 -0.58 -11.20 6.51
N LEU A 391 0.60 -11.17 7.14
CA LEU A 391 1.32 -12.39 7.49
C LEU A 391 0.54 -13.25 8.49
N TYR A 392 -0.11 -12.66 9.51
CA TYR A 392 -1.00 -13.41 10.39
C TYR A 392 -2.20 -13.99 9.63
N LYS A 393 -2.85 -13.20 8.76
CA LYS A 393 -4.02 -13.61 7.98
C LYS A 393 -3.73 -14.81 7.06
N ALA A 394 -2.55 -14.83 6.44
CA ALA A 394 -2.10 -15.90 5.56
C ALA A 394 -1.57 -17.15 6.31
N THR A 395 -0.75 -16.96 7.34
CA THR A 395 -0.03 -18.08 8.01
C THR A 395 -0.76 -18.63 9.23
N ARG A 396 -1.57 -17.79 9.91
CA ARG A 396 -2.14 -18.02 11.24
C ARG A 396 -1.11 -18.33 12.34
N ASP A 397 0.14 -17.93 12.14
CA ASP A 397 1.19 -18.13 13.12
C ASP A 397 1.04 -17.13 14.30
N PRO A 398 0.91 -17.61 15.56
CA PRO A 398 0.68 -16.75 16.71
C PRO A 398 1.82 -15.76 17.00
N ARG A 399 3.03 -15.97 16.44
CA ARG A 399 4.15 -15.02 16.58
C ARG A 399 3.81 -13.62 16.09
N TYR A 400 2.91 -13.49 15.10
CA TYR A 400 2.45 -12.19 14.61
C TYR A 400 1.52 -11.47 15.61
N LEU A 401 0.87 -12.19 16.51
CA LEU A 401 0.11 -11.61 17.61
C LEU A 401 1.06 -11.09 18.70
N ASP A 402 2.15 -11.81 18.99
CA ASP A 402 3.21 -11.33 19.89
C ASP A 402 3.86 -10.04 19.34
N VAL A 403 4.09 -9.97 18.02
CA VAL A 403 4.55 -8.77 17.30
C VAL A 403 3.57 -7.61 17.48
N GLY A 404 2.27 -7.84 17.23
CA GLY A 404 1.23 -6.84 17.43
C GLY A 404 1.17 -6.34 18.87
N ARG A 405 1.31 -7.23 19.86
CA ARG A 405 1.32 -6.86 21.29
C ARG A 405 2.50 -5.94 21.61
N ASP A 406 3.70 -6.24 21.11
CA ASP A 406 4.86 -5.36 21.26
C ASP A 406 4.64 -3.98 20.60
N MET A 407 3.91 -3.92 19.48
CA MET A 407 3.54 -2.66 18.80
C MET A 407 2.53 -1.83 19.61
N VAL A 408 1.46 -2.45 20.12
CA VAL A 408 0.47 -1.79 21.01
C VAL A 408 1.17 -1.21 22.24
N VAL A 409 2.02 -1.99 22.91
CA VAL A 409 2.81 -1.54 24.06
C VAL A 409 3.68 -0.33 23.69
N SER A 410 4.37 -0.38 22.54
CA SER A 410 5.21 0.74 22.08
C SER A 410 4.39 2.02 21.84
N LEU A 411 3.23 1.92 21.20
CA LEU A 411 2.36 3.06 20.92
C LEU A 411 1.72 3.63 22.21
N GLN A 412 1.19 2.77 23.08
CA GLN A 412 0.52 3.19 24.32
C GLN A 412 1.47 3.88 25.32
N TYR A 413 2.68 3.35 25.52
CA TYR A 413 3.64 3.92 26.47
C TYR A 413 4.58 4.95 25.84
N GLY A 414 4.97 4.73 24.58
CA GLY A 414 5.94 5.57 23.87
C GLY A 414 5.31 6.73 23.11
N ALA A 415 4.15 6.56 22.47
CA ALA A 415 3.55 7.57 21.58
C ALA A 415 2.30 8.29 22.14
N ARG A 416 1.53 7.67 23.05
CA ARG A 416 0.28 8.28 23.56
C ARG A 416 0.49 9.66 24.20
N CYS A 417 -0.42 10.58 23.91
CA CYS A 417 -0.40 11.98 24.28
C CYS A 417 -1.78 12.44 24.83
N PRO A 418 -1.89 13.61 25.48
CA PRO A 418 -3.11 14.06 26.15
C PRO A 418 -4.40 13.93 25.32
N CYS A 419 -4.36 14.31 24.03
CA CYS A 419 -5.53 14.30 23.15
C CYS A 419 -5.42 13.33 21.96
N GLY A 420 -4.32 12.58 21.84
CA GLY A 420 -4.12 11.65 20.71
C GLY A 420 -2.82 10.85 20.83
N TYR A 421 -2.15 10.59 19.71
CA TYR A 421 -0.82 9.96 19.67
C TYR A 421 0.16 10.88 18.96
N CYS A 422 1.37 11.01 19.51
CA CYS A 422 2.39 11.89 18.99
C CYS A 422 3.34 11.17 18.01
N HIS A 423 3.69 11.85 16.94
CA HIS A 423 4.94 11.63 16.20
C HIS A 423 6.13 11.51 17.18
N ILE A 424 6.96 10.48 17.02
CA ILE A 424 8.23 10.32 17.72
C ILE A 424 9.35 10.91 16.85
N VAL A 425 9.92 12.06 17.22
CA VAL A 425 10.96 12.73 16.42
C VAL A 425 12.35 12.07 16.55
N ASP A 426 12.58 11.31 17.61
CA ASP A 426 13.81 10.52 17.79
C ASP A 426 13.52 9.20 18.51
N VAL A 427 13.56 8.08 17.77
CA VAL A 427 13.31 6.73 18.30
C VAL A 427 14.38 6.22 19.27
N GLU A 428 15.57 6.86 19.36
CA GLU A 428 16.60 6.48 20.34
C GLU A 428 16.30 7.05 21.73
N PHE A 429 15.55 8.15 21.81
CA PHE A 429 15.23 8.85 23.06
C PHE A 429 13.72 8.95 23.37
N HIS A 430 12.86 8.45 22.46
CA HIS A 430 11.40 8.54 22.53
C HIS A 430 10.89 9.98 22.73
N LYS A 431 11.57 10.93 22.09
CA LYS A 431 11.14 12.34 22.11
C LYS A 431 9.88 12.48 21.24
N LYS A 432 8.83 13.06 21.81
CA LYS A 432 7.57 13.36 21.14
C LYS A 432 7.60 14.71 20.43
N GLU A 433 6.86 14.80 19.33
CA GLU A 433 6.51 16.01 18.60
C GLU A 433 4.98 16.20 18.63
N ASP A 434 4.52 17.44 18.52
CA ASP A 434 3.11 17.82 18.67
C ASP A 434 2.34 17.69 17.35
N HIS A 435 2.35 16.48 16.78
CA HIS A 435 1.70 16.16 15.51
C HIS A 435 1.09 14.75 15.54
N MET A 436 -0.08 14.59 14.90
CA MET A 436 -0.75 13.31 14.68
C MET A 436 -1.30 13.26 13.26
N GLU A 437 -0.64 12.47 12.40
CA GLU A 437 -1.05 12.22 11.02
C GLU A 437 -2.41 11.49 10.95
N SER A 438 -3.24 11.82 9.96
CA SER A 438 -4.56 11.22 9.76
C SER A 438 -4.51 9.68 9.62
N PHE A 439 -3.49 9.16 8.93
CA PHE A 439 -3.29 7.73 8.72
C PHE A 439 -3.05 6.93 10.00
N PHE A 440 -2.76 7.56 11.14
CA PHE A 440 -2.75 6.85 12.42
C PHE A 440 -4.11 6.20 12.71
N LEU A 441 -5.20 6.89 12.38
CA LEU A 441 -6.58 6.42 12.52
C LEU A 441 -7.03 5.57 11.33
N ALA A 442 -6.68 5.96 10.10
CA ALA A 442 -7.06 5.23 8.89
C ALA A 442 -6.33 3.89 8.75
N GLU A 443 -5.10 3.75 9.26
CA GLU A 443 -4.25 2.58 8.99
C GLU A 443 -3.69 1.92 10.25
N THR A 444 -2.90 2.65 11.05
CA THR A 444 -2.13 2.05 12.15
C THR A 444 -3.02 1.33 13.16
N VAL A 445 -4.10 1.98 13.62
CA VAL A 445 -5.08 1.33 14.50
C VAL A 445 -6.02 0.38 13.75
N LYS A 446 -6.30 0.61 12.46
CA LYS A 446 -7.13 -0.28 11.62
C LYS A 446 -6.50 -1.66 11.50
N TYR A 447 -5.22 -1.75 11.11
CA TYR A 447 -4.50 -3.00 10.95
C TYR A 447 -4.21 -3.70 12.29
N LEU A 448 -3.88 -2.96 13.36
CA LEU A 448 -3.78 -3.55 14.71
C LEU A 448 -5.12 -4.15 15.18
N TRP A 449 -6.23 -3.44 14.97
CA TRP A 449 -7.54 -3.91 15.38
C TRP A 449 -7.94 -5.17 14.60
N LEU A 450 -7.75 -5.16 13.28
CA LEU A 450 -7.98 -6.31 12.40
C LEU A 450 -7.12 -7.52 12.77
N LEU A 451 -5.85 -7.33 13.13
CA LEU A 451 -4.94 -8.40 13.57
C LEU A 451 -5.51 -9.16 14.78
N PHE A 452 -5.95 -8.44 15.81
CA PHE A 452 -6.46 -9.05 17.03
C PHE A 452 -7.91 -9.54 16.90
N ASP A 453 -8.77 -8.82 16.16
CA ASP A 453 -10.13 -9.29 15.89
C ASP A 453 -10.12 -10.63 15.14
N LEU A 454 -9.25 -10.75 14.14
CA LEU A 454 -9.02 -11.97 13.36
C LEU A 454 -8.53 -13.17 14.19
N ALA A 455 -7.92 -12.92 15.35
CA ALA A 455 -7.50 -13.94 16.32
C ALA A 455 -8.59 -14.26 17.36
N SER A 456 -9.41 -13.27 17.73
CA SER A 456 -10.47 -13.40 18.76
C SER A 456 -11.77 -14.05 18.26
N GLY A 457 -11.88 -14.30 16.95
CA GLY A 457 -13.12 -14.75 16.30
C GLY A 457 -13.85 -13.54 15.72
N PRO A 458 -13.47 -13.09 14.52
CA PRO A 458 -13.89 -11.79 14.00
C PRO A 458 -15.39 -11.73 13.73
N ASP A 459 -15.97 -10.55 13.94
CA ASP A 459 -17.32 -10.20 13.49
C ASP A 459 -17.34 -8.77 12.92
N ASN A 460 -16.79 -8.64 11.70
CA ASN A 460 -16.50 -7.35 11.08
C ASN A 460 -16.73 -7.37 9.56
N LEU A 461 -16.77 -6.17 8.97
CA LEU A 461 -17.07 -5.93 7.55
C LEU A 461 -16.07 -6.62 6.58
N VAL A 462 -14.80 -6.78 6.97
CA VAL A 462 -13.73 -7.32 6.11
C VAL A 462 -13.72 -8.84 6.08
N GLU A 463 -13.96 -9.49 7.22
CA GLU A 463 -13.87 -10.96 7.33
C GLU A 463 -15.21 -11.65 7.02
N ASN A 464 -16.33 -11.13 7.55
CA ASN A 464 -17.67 -11.72 7.42
C ASN A 464 -18.68 -10.85 6.64
N GLY A 465 -18.28 -9.67 6.19
CA GLY A 465 -19.16 -8.79 5.41
C GLY A 465 -19.50 -9.34 4.01
N PRO A 466 -20.30 -8.60 3.23
CA PRO A 466 -20.90 -9.08 1.99
C PRO A 466 -19.91 -9.28 0.84
N TYR A 467 -18.74 -8.64 0.91
CA TYR A 467 -17.76 -8.56 -0.18
C TYR A 467 -16.38 -8.99 0.28
N LYS A 468 -15.49 -9.20 -0.70
CA LYS A 468 -14.04 -9.18 -0.46
C LYS A 468 -13.54 -7.78 -0.74
N TYR A 469 -12.64 -7.29 0.11
CA TYR A 469 -12.12 -5.94 0.06
C TYR A 469 -10.65 -5.97 -0.34
N ILE A 470 -10.31 -5.09 -1.28
CA ILE A 470 -8.95 -4.64 -1.51
C ILE A 470 -8.77 -3.37 -0.67
N PHE A 471 -7.70 -3.27 0.10
CA PHE A 471 -7.36 -2.06 0.85
C PHE A 471 -6.58 -1.14 -0.10
N SER A 472 -6.79 0.18 -0.10
CA SER A 472 -5.88 1.10 -0.79
C SER A 472 -4.49 1.13 -0.11
N THR A 473 -3.58 2.02 -0.55
CA THR A 473 -2.31 2.28 0.17
C THR A 473 -2.52 3.07 1.46
N GLU A 474 -3.71 3.64 1.67
CA GLU A 474 -4.13 4.38 2.88
C GLU A 474 -5.11 3.52 3.70
N GLY A 475 -5.09 2.20 3.50
CA GLY A 475 -5.97 1.26 4.18
C GLY A 475 -7.47 1.37 3.91
N HIS A 476 -7.92 2.17 2.93
CA HIS A 476 -9.34 2.36 2.62
C HIS A 476 -9.99 1.10 2.05
N LEU A 477 -11.16 0.72 2.57
CA LEU A 477 -11.88 -0.50 2.18
C LEU A 477 -12.56 -0.35 0.80
N LEU A 478 -12.02 -0.98 -0.24
CA LEU A 478 -12.58 -1.02 -1.60
C LEU A 478 -13.19 -2.39 -1.92
N PRO A 479 -14.53 -2.55 -1.96
CA PRO A 479 -15.18 -3.84 -2.22
C PRO A 479 -15.06 -4.28 -3.69
N ALA A 480 -14.64 -5.53 -3.89
CA ALA A 480 -14.68 -6.22 -5.18
C ALA A 480 -16.11 -6.68 -5.53
N THR A 481 -16.98 -5.73 -5.87
CA THR A 481 -18.37 -6.01 -6.29
C THR A 481 -18.42 -6.44 -7.77
N PRO A 482 -19.50 -7.12 -8.23
CA PRO A 482 -19.70 -7.44 -9.64
C PRO A 482 -19.71 -6.25 -10.62
N GLN A 483 -19.94 -5.04 -10.11
CA GLN A 483 -19.94 -3.78 -10.88
C GLN A 483 -18.53 -3.19 -11.02
N ILE A 484 -17.66 -3.46 -10.04
CA ILE A 484 -16.29 -2.95 -9.97
C ILE A 484 -15.33 -3.95 -10.63
N SER A 485 -15.45 -5.23 -10.27
CA SER A 485 -14.60 -6.32 -10.73
C SER A 485 -15.19 -7.02 -11.96
N LEU A 486 -14.39 -7.14 -13.03
CA LEU A 486 -14.81 -7.82 -14.26
C LEU A 486 -14.81 -9.35 -14.08
N ILE A 487 -15.92 -9.88 -13.54
CA ILE A 487 -16.14 -11.32 -13.31
C ILE A 487 -15.86 -12.18 -14.56
N HIS A 488 -16.02 -11.63 -15.77
CA HIS A 488 -15.76 -12.35 -17.02
C HIS A 488 -14.28 -12.43 -17.45
N GLU A 489 -13.37 -11.64 -16.86
CA GLU A 489 -11.93 -11.70 -17.18
C GLU A 489 -11.15 -12.56 -16.16
N HIS A 490 -11.65 -12.69 -14.92
CA HIS A 490 -11.08 -13.58 -13.88
C HIS A 490 -11.14 -15.09 -14.19
N CYS A 491 -11.78 -15.53 -15.29
CA CYS A 491 -12.02 -16.94 -15.61
C CYS A 491 -10.74 -17.78 -15.92
N SER A 492 -9.55 -17.19 -15.83
CA SER A 492 -8.27 -17.87 -16.09
C SER A 492 -7.55 -18.38 -14.83
N TYR A 493 -7.93 -17.95 -13.62
CA TYR A 493 -7.06 -18.06 -12.44
C TYR A 493 -7.57 -18.99 -11.31
N LEU A 494 -7.23 -20.29 -11.40
CA LEU A 494 -7.21 -21.16 -10.21
C LEU A 494 -5.90 -20.94 -9.45
N GLY A 495 -5.94 -20.18 -8.34
CA GLY A 495 -4.75 -20.02 -7.49
C GLY A 495 -4.98 -19.26 -6.18
N ALA A 496 -5.67 -18.12 -6.22
CA ALA A 496 -5.97 -17.34 -5.02
C ALA A 496 -7.30 -17.77 -4.38
N TYR A 497 -7.25 -18.16 -3.10
CA TYR A 497 -8.40 -18.34 -2.21
C TYR A 497 -9.59 -19.20 -2.69
N CYS A 498 -9.34 -20.48 -2.97
CA CYS A 498 -10.40 -21.51 -2.98
C CYS A 498 -10.08 -22.64 -1.98
N LYS A 499 -10.83 -22.73 -0.88
CA LYS A 499 -10.93 -23.99 -0.13
C LYS A 499 -11.71 -24.99 -0.99
N GLY A 500 -11.11 -26.14 -1.27
CA GLY A 500 -11.73 -27.17 -2.11
C GLY A 500 -13.05 -27.69 -1.54
N GLY A 501 -14.14 -27.48 -2.28
CA GLY A 501 -15.45 -28.10 -2.07
C GLY A 501 -16.05 -28.38 -3.43
N GLY A 502 -15.89 -29.62 -3.92
CA GLY A 502 -16.19 -29.95 -5.31
C GLY A 502 -17.69 -30.01 -5.61
N ILE A 503 -18.09 -29.42 -6.74
CA ILE A 503 -19.30 -29.79 -7.48
C ILE A 503 -18.91 -29.88 -8.96
N GLU A 504 -18.72 -31.10 -9.47
CA GLU A 504 -18.75 -31.34 -10.90
C GLU A 504 -20.20 -31.22 -11.38
N GLN A 505 -20.45 -30.36 -12.37
CA GLN A 505 -21.63 -30.50 -13.24
C GLN A 505 -21.21 -30.40 -14.70
N GLU A 506 -21.20 -31.57 -15.35
CA GLU A 506 -21.05 -31.71 -16.79
C GLU A 506 -22.16 -30.94 -17.53
N SER A 507 -21.79 -30.00 -18.38
CA SER A 507 -22.72 -29.36 -19.31
C SER A 507 -23.08 -30.33 -20.45
N ARG A 508 -24.13 -31.13 -20.24
CA ARG A 508 -24.69 -31.99 -21.30
C ARG A 508 -25.18 -31.15 -22.48
N LYS A 509 -24.57 -31.35 -23.65
CA LYS A 509 -25.24 -31.07 -24.93
C LYS A 509 -26.45 -31.99 -25.06
N SER A 510 -27.62 -31.42 -25.28
CA SER A 510 -28.80 -32.15 -25.73
C SER A 510 -28.82 -32.23 -27.25
N ASP A 511 -28.98 -33.43 -27.82
CA ASP A 511 -29.83 -33.62 -28.99
C ASP A 511 -30.23 -35.10 -29.21
N ILE A 512 -31.55 -35.32 -29.23
CA ILE A 512 -32.29 -36.21 -30.15
C ILE A 512 -32.09 -37.75 -30.02
N SER A 513 -33.00 -38.38 -29.25
CA SER A 513 -34.04 -39.34 -29.72
C SER A 513 -34.12 -40.79 -29.15
N ILE A 514 -35.39 -41.28 -29.13
CA ILE A 514 -35.91 -42.66 -29.03
C ILE A 514 -35.92 -43.38 -27.64
N HIS A 515 -37.03 -43.20 -26.92
CA HIS A 515 -38.03 -44.19 -26.41
C HIS A 515 -37.63 -45.53 -25.70
N PRO A 516 -38.55 -46.18 -24.92
CA PRO A 516 -38.21 -46.66 -23.57
C PRO A 516 -38.42 -48.16 -23.29
N GLN A 517 -37.86 -48.65 -22.19
CA GLN A 517 -38.38 -49.73 -21.30
C GLN A 517 -37.50 -49.80 -20.03
N GLU A 518 -38.05 -49.64 -18.82
CA GLU A 518 -38.59 -50.67 -17.90
C GLU A 518 -37.56 -51.50 -17.10
N ASN A 519 -37.78 -51.48 -15.77
CA ASN A 519 -37.58 -52.54 -14.77
C ASN A 519 -36.20 -52.86 -14.12
N ASN A 520 -36.25 -52.77 -12.79
CA ASN A 520 -35.76 -53.72 -11.78
C ASN A 520 -34.28 -53.78 -11.37
N THR A 521 -34.03 -53.23 -10.18
CA THR A 521 -33.42 -53.89 -9.01
C THR A 521 -32.44 -55.06 -9.22
N SER A 522 -31.23 -54.94 -8.66
CA SER A 522 -30.79 -55.87 -7.60
C SER A 522 -29.61 -55.34 -6.79
N VAL A 523 -29.57 -55.74 -5.52
CA VAL A 523 -28.48 -55.52 -4.57
C VAL A 523 -27.51 -56.69 -4.65
N ILE A 524 -26.20 -56.44 -4.69
CA ILE A 524 -25.18 -57.42 -4.27
C ILE A 524 -24.09 -56.72 -3.44
N SER A 525 -23.90 -57.23 -2.22
CA SER A 525 -22.80 -56.92 -1.30
C SER A 525 -21.68 -57.97 -1.38
N GLY A 526 -20.42 -57.64 -1.06
CA GLY A 526 -19.50 -58.68 -0.54
C GLY A 526 -17.99 -58.39 -0.54
N SER A 527 -17.38 -58.49 0.67
CA SER A 527 -15.97 -58.79 1.00
C SER A 527 -14.86 -57.83 0.50
N TRP A 528 -14.07 -57.18 1.38
CA TRP A 528 -12.99 -57.73 2.25
C TRP A 528 -11.89 -58.47 1.44
N VAL A 529 -10.57 -58.36 1.66
CA VAL A 529 -9.79 -58.06 2.90
C VAL A 529 -8.38 -57.48 2.58
N HIS A 530 -7.73 -56.97 3.64
CA HIS A 530 -6.28 -57.04 3.98
C HIS A 530 -5.34 -55.84 3.73
N SER A 531 -4.78 -55.37 4.85
CA SER A 531 -3.66 -54.43 4.94
C SER A 531 -2.31 -55.09 4.67
N SER A 532 -1.31 -54.29 4.29
CA SER A 532 0.11 -54.59 4.54
C SER A 532 0.88 -53.28 4.67
N TYR A 533 1.52 -53.05 5.83
CA TYR A 533 2.65 -52.12 5.93
C TYR A 533 3.90 -52.83 5.38
N PRO A 534 4.84 -52.07 4.80
CA PRO A 534 6.12 -51.99 5.48
C PRO A 534 6.64 -50.55 5.63
N SER A 535 7.47 -50.38 6.65
CA SER A 535 8.31 -49.19 6.86
C SER A 535 9.45 -49.14 5.85
N ASP A 536 9.79 -47.95 5.37
CA ASP A 536 11.21 -47.54 5.37
C ASP A 536 11.36 -46.01 5.37
N SER A 537 12.37 -45.53 6.09
CA SER A 537 12.70 -44.12 6.22
C SER A 537 13.71 -43.71 5.14
N SER A 538 13.33 -42.79 4.26
CA SER A 538 14.29 -42.00 3.49
C SER A 538 13.82 -40.56 3.34
N PHE A 539 14.78 -39.65 3.26
CA PHE A 539 14.54 -38.20 3.24
C PHE A 539 13.63 -37.81 2.07
N LEU A 540 12.53 -37.12 2.37
CA LEU A 540 11.77 -36.37 1.38
C LEU A 540 12.27 -34.93 1.40
N GLU A 541 12.84 -34.50 0.28
CA GLU A 541 13.34 -33.15 0.08
C GLU A 541 12.22 -32.12 0.26
N SER A 542 12.58 -30.98 0.86
CA SER A 542 11.72 -29.81 0.89
C SER A 542 11.45 -29.32 -0.53
N THR A 543 10.30 -29.67 -1.10
CA THR A 543 9.77 -29.01 -2.29
C THR A 543 9.27 -27.63 -1.89
N THR A 544 10.15 -26.64 -2.04
CA THR A 544 9.85 -25.21 -1.87
C THR A 544 8.66 -24.80 -2.74
N THR A 545 7.55 -24.43 -2.11
CA THR A 545 6.38 -23.86 -2.78
C THR A 545 6.64 -22.39 -3.12
N SER A 546 7.37 -22.14 -4.21
CA SER A 546 7.40 -20.81 -4.83
C SER A 546 6.01 -20.53 -5.42
N GLY A 547 5.19 -19.83 -4.63
CA GLY A 547 3.77 -19.58 -4.85
C GLY A 547 3.45 -18.31 -5.62
N LEU A 548 4.42 -17.73 -6.34
CA LEU A 548 4.22 -16.51 -7.13
C LEU A 548 3.03 -16.69 -8.09
N MET A 549 2.15 -15.68 -8.15
CA MET A 549 0.96 -15.71 -9.02
C MET A 549 1.30 -15.90 -10.51
N LYS A 550 1.18 -17.15 -11.00
CA LYS A 550 1.40 -17.53 -12.40
C LYS A 550 0.17 -17.23 -13.25
N GLY A 551 -0.13 -15.94 -13.43
CA GLY A 551 -1.02 -15.48 -14.49
C GLY A 551 -0.41 -15.80 -15.86
N LEU A 552 -1.22 -16.31 -16.79
CA LEU A 552 -0.79 -16.65 -18.14
C LEU A 552 -1.45 -15.67 -19.11
N CYS A 553 -0.95 -14.43 -19.10
CA CYS A 553 -1.58 -13.29 -19.76
C CYS A 553 -1.84 -13.56 -21.26
N PRO A 554 -3.11 -13.61 -21.71
CA PRO A 554 -3.43 -13.92 -23.10
C PRO A 554 -3.04 -12.77 -24.03
N GLY A 555 -1.86 -12.87 -24.64
CA GLY A 555 -1.55 -12.17 -25.89
C GLY A 555 -1.59 -10.64 -25.89
N LEU A 556 -1.14 -9.97 -24.82
CA LEU A 556 -0.96 -8.49 -24.80
C LEU A 556 -0.26 -8.01 -26.08
N THR A 557 -0.75 -6.90 -26.65
CA THR A 557 -0.18 -6.31 -27.86
C THR A 557 1.25 -5.83 -27.63
N HIS A 558 2.03 -5.68 -28.71
CA HIS A 558 3.36 -5.07 -28.62
C HIS A 558 3.29 -3.66 -28.01
N GLY A 559 2.25 -2.89 -28.33
CA GLY A 559 2.01 -1.57 -27.73
C GLY A 559 1.92 -1.63 -26.21
N GLN A 560 1.00 -2.44 -25.68
CA GLN A 560 0.78 -2.61 -24.23
C GLN A 560 2.05 -3.10 -23.51
N LYS A 561 2.76 -4.11 -24.05
CA LYS A 561 3.99 -4.65 -23.42
C LYS A 561 5.12 -3.64 -23.24
N TYR A 562 5.17 -2.62 -24.08
CA TYR A 562 6.22 -1.60 -24.06
C TYR A 562 5.70 -0.19 -23.69
N GLY A 563 4.43 -0.05 -23.29
CA GLY A 563 3.80 1.25 -23.00
C GLY A 563 3.67 2.17 -24.23
N ILE A 564 3.75 1.61 -25.43
CA ILE A 564 3.66 2.36 -26.70
C ILE A 564 2.19 2.46 -27.09
N SER A 565 1.59 3.63 -26.84
CA SER A 565 0.28 3.96 -27.40
C SER A 565 0.42 4.26 -28.89
N TYR A 566 -0.17 3.42 -29.73
CA TYR A 566 -0.41 3.77 -31.13
C TYR A 566 -1.67 4.64 -31.17
N LEU A 567 -1.53 5.89 -31.61
CA LEU A 567 -2.68 6.71 -32.00
C LEU A 567 -3.41 6.00 -33.14
N ASP A 568 -4.53 5.36 -32.83
CA ASP A 568 -5.39 4.76 -33.84
C ASP A 568 -6.04 5.90 -34.63
N ALA A 569 -5.49 6.15 -35.82
CA ALA A 569 -5.89 7.28 -36.65
C ALA A 569 -7.34 7.10 -37.07
N THR A 570 -8.24 7.86 -36.42
CA THR A 570 -9.68 7.70 -36.58
C THR A 570 -10.08 7.90 -38.03
N ARG A 571 -10.47 6.78 -38.63
CA ARG A 571 -11.01 6.55 -39.96
C ARG A 571 -11.92 7.71 -40.44
N THR A 572 -11.33 8.71 -41.11
CA THR A 572 -12.06 9.79 -41.79
C THR A 572 -12.79 9.24 -43.01
N ALA A 573 -14.01 8.76 -42.77
CA ALA A 573 -14.94 8.40 -43.82
C ALA A 573 -15.62 9.67 -44.38
N GLN A 574 -14.97 10.34 -45.34
CA GLN A 574 -15.61 11.00 -46.50
C GLN A 574 -14.57 11.82 -47.29
N GLU A 575 -14.16 11.31 -48.45
CA GLU A 575 -14.36 12.04 -49.73
C GLU A 575 -14.31 11.03 -50.88
N ASP A 576 -15.27 11.15 -51.81
CA ASP A 576 -15.54 10.14 -52.85
C ASP A 576 -15.08 10.65 -54.23
N ARG A 577 -14.40 9.78 -55.00
CA ARG A 577 -14.06 9.89 -56.44
C ARG A 577 -13.22 11.08 -56.92
N SER A 578 -12.05 10.77 -57.50
CA SER A 578 -11.92 10.75 -58.98
C SER A 578 -10.54 10.25 -59.46
N MET A 579 -10.50 9.69 -60.69
CA MET A 579 -9.31 9.44 -61.55
C MET A 579 -8.20 8.55 -60.94
N GLN A 580 -8.14 7.22 -61.15
CA GLN A 580 -7.89 6.50 -62.41
C GLN A 580 -6.63 6.92 -63.20
N GLN A 581 -5.73 5.93 -63.43
CA GLN A 581 -4.65 5.84 -64.44
C GLN A 581 -3.35 6.66 -64.30
N ARG A 582 -2.27 6.01 -63.83
CA ARG A 582 -1.05 5.62 -64.60
C ARG A 582 0.08 5.22 -63.63
N GLU A 583 0.50 3.96 -63.64
CA GLU A 583 1.64 3.40 -64.40
C GLU A 583 3.03 3.76 -63.81
N ASN A 584 3.68 2.73 -63.26
CA ASN A 584 5.10 2.40 -63.31
C ASN A 584 6.14 3.52 -63.58
N VAL A 585 7.16 3.59 -62.72
CA VAL A 585 8.47 2.96 -63.00
C VAL A 585 9.29 2.95 -61.71
N ALA A 586 10.01 1.85 -61.46
CA ALA A 586 11.04 1.79 -60.42
C ALA A 586 12.39 2.23 -61.02
N ASP A 587 13.23 2.92 -60.25
CA ASP A 587 14.59 2.40 -60.09
C ASP A 587 15.30 2.89 -58.82
N SER A 588 16.48 2.33 -58.64
CA SER A 588 17.20 2.05 -57.41
C SER A 588 18.36 3.02 -57.09
N HIS A 589 18.93 2.80 -55.89
CA HIS A 589 20.33 3.02 -55.50
C HIS A 589 20.83 4.35 -54.85
N SER A 590 21.08 4.21 -53.54
CA SER A 590 22.37 4.44 -52.86
C SER A 590 22.86 5.85 -52.50
N LEU A 591 22.87 6.09 -51.18
CA LEU A 591 23.94 6.70 -50.36
C LEU A 591 25.19 7.26 -51.07
N LEU A 592 25.53 8.51 -50.76
CA LEU A 592 26.93 8.97 -50.70
C LEU A 592 27.11 10.04 -49.61
N VAL A 593 28.17 9.86 -48.80
CA VAL A 593 28.62 10.81 -47.78
C VAL A 593 29.57 11.83 -48.41
N VAL A 594 29.45 13.11 -48.04
CA VAL A 594 30.48 14.13 -48.31
C VAL A 594 30.72 14.95 -47.04
N SER A 595 31.99 15.23 -46.73
CA SER A 595 32.46 15.95 -45.55
C SER A 595 33.19 17.25 -45.90
N GLN A 596 33.14 18.20 -44.97
CA GLN A 596 34.07 19.33 -44.76
C GLN A 596 34.27 20.39 -45.86
N GLN A 597 34.07 21.67 -45.48
CA GLN A 597 35.12 22.71 -45.35
C GLN A 597 34.50 24.00 -44.73
N SER A 598 35.02 24.50 -43.60
CA SER A 598 35.94 25.67 -43.45
C SER A 598 35.28 27.05 -43.71
N ALA A 599 35.59 28.16 -43.04
CA ALA A 599 36.71 28.47 -42.15
C ALA A 599 36.40 29.63 -41.16
N ASP A 600 37.39 29.91 -40.30
CA ASP A 600 37.53 30.97 -39.29
C ASP A 600 36.96 32.38 -39.59
N ASN A 601 36.61 33.09 -38.50
CA ASN A 601 37.30 34.35 -38.24
C ASN A 601 37.42 34.68 -36.72
N SER A 602 38.33 35.57 -36.36
CA SER A 602 39.02 35.51 -35.05
C SER A 602 39.19 36.85 -34.29
N LEU A 603 39.47 36.74 -32.98
CA LEU A 603 40.26 37.66 -32.12
C LEU A 603 39.75 39.06 -31.75
N SER A 604 39.47 39.28 -30.45
CA SER A 604 40.35 40.00 -29.49
C SER A 604 39.63 40.10 -28.11
N LYS A 605 40.18 39.70 -26.95
CA LYS A 605 41.41 40.04 -26.18
C LYS A 605 41.41 41.39 -25.44
N ASN A 606 41.12 41.35 -24.14
CA ASN A 606 41.92 41.87 -22.99
C ASN A 606 41.11 41.60 -21.70
N LYS A 607 41.58 40.98 -20.59
CA LYS A 607 42.76 41.22 -19.71
C LYS A 607 42.80 42.66 -19.16
N ASN A 608 42.89 42.97 -17.87
CA ASN A 608 42.97 42.24 -16.59
C ASN A 608 42.20 43.11 -15.51
N ASN A 609 42.17 42.95 -14.18
CA ASN A 609 43.04 42.28 -13.20
C ASN A 609 42.27 41.95 -11.88
N ASP A 610 42.90 41.15 -11.02
CA ASP A 610 42.85 41.01 -9.54
C ASP A 610 42.38 42.20 -8.65
N HIS A 611 41.97 42.05 -7.36
CA HIS A 611 42.32 41.01 -6.34
C HIS A 611 41.32 40.94 -5.14
N ASP A 612 41.50 39.90 -4.30
CA ASP A 612 41.20 39.76 -2.84
C ASP A 612 39.77 39.60 -2.22
N ARG A 613 39.54 38.39 -1.67
CA ARG A 613 39.11 38.00 -0.29
C ARG A 613 37.75 38.34 0.34
N ASN A 614 37.04 37.26 0.70
CA ASN A 614 36.29 36.91 1.95
C ASN A 614 35.03 36.10 1.53
N VAL A 615 34.79 34.84 1.91
CA VAL A 615 34.61 34.20 3.25
C VAL A 615 33.34 34.68 3.97
N GLN A 616 32.38 33.75 4.08
CA GLN A 616 31.08 33.66 4.78
C GLN A 616 29.97 33.33 3.76
N GLU A 617 29.31 32.17 3.73
CA GLU A 617 28.82 31.25 4.79
C GLU A 617 27.59 31.77 5.55
N SER A 618 26.41 31.58 4.90
CA SER A 618 25.04 31.55 5.44
C SER A 618 24.12 31.11 4.28
N SER A 619 23.76 29.83 4.18
CA SER A 619 22.60 29.18 4.83
C SER A 619 21.31 29.25 3.98
N GLU A 620 21.08 28.19 3.21
CA GLU A 620 19.79 27.55 2.95
C GLU A 620 20.01 26.03 3.15
#